data_AF-A0A672K4U0-F1
#
_entry.id   AF-A0A672K4U0-F1
#
_cell.length_a   1.000
_cell.length_b   1.000
_cell.length_c   1.000
_cell.angle_alpha   90.00
_cell.angle_beta   90.00
_cell.angle_gamma   90.00
#
_symmetry.space_group_name_H-M   'P 1'
#
loop_
_entity.id
_entity.type
_entity.pdbx_description
1 polymer ?
#
loop_
_entity_poly.entity_id
_entity_poly.type
_entity_poly.pdbx_seq_one_letter_code
_entity_poly.pdbx_strand_id
1 'polypeptide(L)'
;GAKTEGKSELIPSIKFRHSCLLRNQRCIAAYLYDRLLRIRALRWEYGSVLPTAIRFHMCAEEMEWFNQYKKSLATYMRSIGGEEGLDITQDMKPPKSLYIQVSAVLFYTFCFYIFHFNLKCFVI
;
A
#
# COMPACT_ATOMS: atom_id res chain seq x y z
N GLY A 1 -17.90 28.10 -51.11
CA GLY A 1 -17.79 26.67 -51.48
C GLY A 1 -16.74 25.93 -50.67
N ALA A 2 -15.45 26.25 -50.81
CA ALA A 2 -14.36 25.33 -50.43
C ALA A 2 -13.88 25.29 -48.96
N LYS A 3 -14.38 26.14 -48.04
CA LYS A 3 -13.88 26.19 -46.63
C LYS A 3 -14.49 25.13 -45.69
N THR A 4 -15.56 24.44 -46.11
CA THR A 4 -16.32 23.51 -45.27
C THR A 4 -15.91 22.05 -45.48
N GLU A 5 -15.39 21.68 -46.65
CA GLU A 5 -15.02 20.29 -46.97
C GLU A 5 -13.80 19.82 -46.17
N GLY A 6 -12.74 20.62 -46.09
CA GLY A 6 -11.56 20.30 -45.30
C GLY A 6 -11.79 20.22 -43.78
N LYS A 7 -12.88 20.83 -43.26
CA LYS A 7 -13.25 20.68 -41.83
C LYS A 7 -13.87 19.32 -41.53
N SER A 8 -14.58 18.73 -42.50
CA SER A 8 -15.20 17.40 -42.36
C SER A 8 -14.14 16.30 -42.23
N GLU A 9 -13.06 16.38 -43.01
CA GLU A 9 -11.95 15.42 -43.00
C GLU A 9 -11.11 15.46 -41.72
N LEU A 10 -11.10 16.59 -41.01
CA LEU A 10 -10.38 16.76 -39.74
C LEU A 10 -11.16 16.20 -38.53
N ILE A 11 -12.47 16.02 -38.62
CA ILE A 11 -13.29 15.51 -37.50
C ILE A 11 -12.88 14.09 -37.10
N PRO A 12 -12.66 13.13 -38.03
CA PRO A 12 -12.17 11.80 -37.68
C PRO A 12 -10.80 11.81 -36.99
N SER A 13 -9.84 12.61 -37.48
CA SER A 13 -8.50 12.67 -36.89
C SER A 13 -8.50 13.29 -35.48
N ILE A 14 -9.34 14.30 -35.25
CA ILE A 14 -9.56 14.88 -33.92
C ILE A 14 -10.20 13.85 -32.98
N LYS A 15 -11.24 13.16 -33.42
CA LYS A 15 -11.91 12.11 -32.61
C LYS A 15 -10.95 10.97 -32.28
N PHE A 16 -10.16 10.52 -33.25
CA PHE A 16 -9.16 9.48 -33.04
C PHE A 16 -8.12 9.90 -32.01
N ARG A 17 -7.52 11.09 -32.17
CA ARG A 17 -6.57 11.64 -31.18
C ARG A 17 -7.19 11.73 -29.78
N HIS A 18 -8.42 12.21 -29.68
CA HIS A 18 -9.13 12.32 -28.40
C HIS A 18 -9.34 10.95 -27.75
N SER A 19 -9.82 9.96 -28.50
CA SER A 19 -10.01 8.60 -28.01
C SER A 19 -8.69 7.95 -27.57
N CYS A 20 -7.60 8.15 -28.32
CA CYS A 20 -6.27 7.68 -27.93
C CYS A 20 -5.79 8.30 -26.62
N LEU A 21 -5.96 9.61 -26.44
CA LEU A 21 -5.58 10.29 -25.20
C LEU A 21 -6.38 9.77 -24.01
N LEU A 22 -7.70 9.61 -24.15
CA LEU A 22 -8.55 9.05 -23.10
C LEU A 22 -8.17 7.61 -22.76
N ARG A 23 -7.83 6.78 -23.76
CA ARG A 23 -7.35 5.41 -23.53
C ARG A 23 -6.05 5.42 -22.73
N ASN A 24 -5.08 6.23 -23.14
CA ASN A 24 -3.79 6.33 -22.46
C ASN A 24 -3.96 6.82 -21.01
N GLN A 25 -4.79 7.84 -20.80
CA GLN A 25 -5.11 8.33 -19.45
C GLN A 25 -5.69 7.23 -18.57
N ARG A 26 -6.67 6.46 -19.07
CA ARG A 26 -7.28 5.35 -18.32
C ARG A 26 -6.28 4.25 -18.01
N CYS A 27 -5.46 3.86 -18.98
CA CYS A 27 -4.44 2.82 -18.78
C CYS A 27 -3.40 3.22 -17.72
N ILE A 28 -2.92 4.47 -17.78
CA ILE A 28 -1.95 5.00 -16.80
C ILE A 28 -2.60 5.06 -15.41
N ALA A 29 -3.82 5.60 -15.31
CA ALA A 29 -4.53 5.68 -14.03
C ALA A 29 -4.77 4.29 -13.41
N ALA A 30 -5.19 3.31 -14.21
CA ALA A 30 -5.40 1.94 -13.76
C ALA A 30 -4.09 1.30 -13.26
N TYR A 31 -2.99 1.48 -14.00
CA TYR A 31 -1.68 0.97 -13.59
C TYR A 31 -1.21 1.59 -12.27
N LEU A 32 -1.27 2.92 -12.16
CA LEU A 32 -0.87 3.63 -10.94
C LEU A 32 -1.73 3.20 -9.75
N TYR A 33 -3.04 3.04 -9.95
CA TYR A 33 -3.95 2.61 -8.90
C TYR A 33 -3.66 1.18 -8.43
N ASP A 34 -3.48 0.20 -9.33
CA ASP A 34 -3.10 -1.17 -8.96
C ASP A 34 -1.77 -1.19 -8.20
N ARG A 35 -0.79 -0.40 -8.66
CA ARG A 35 0.50 -0.28 -7.99
C ARG A 35 0.37 0.28 -6.57
N LEU A 36 -0.45 1.31 -6.36
CA LEU A 36 -0.73 1.85 -5.02
C LEU A 36 -1.46 0.84 -4.12
N LEU A 37 -2.37 0.01 -4.66
CA LEU A 37 -3.00 -1.06 -3.89
C LEU A 37 -1.99 -2.09 -3.40
N ARG A 38 -1.02 -2.48 -4.25
CA ARG A 38 0.08 -3.38 -3.84
C ARG A 38 0.95 -2.74 -2.77
N ILE A 39 1.32 -1.47 -2.94
CA ILE A 39 2.11 -0.73 -1.95
C ILE A 39 1.36 -0.62 -0.61
N ARG A 40 0.04 -0.42 -0.64
CA ARG A 40 -0.80 -0.46 0.55
C ARG A 40 -0.73 -1.81 1.24
N ALA A 41 -0.82 -2.91 0.48
CA ALA A 41 -0.76 -4.27 1.04
C ALA A 41 0.56 -4.53 1.78
N LEU A 42 1.69 -3.99 1.29
CA LEU A 42 2.98 -4.11 1.98
C LEU A 42 2.96 -3.60 3.43
N ARG A 43 2.16 -2.56 3.74
CA ARG A 43 2.01 -2.08 5.13
C ARG A 43 1.36 -3.13 6.03
N TRP A 44 0.44 -3.93 5.49
CA TRP A 44 -0.26 -4.98 6.23
C TRP A 44 0.55 -6.27 6.32
N GLU A 45 1.51 -6.49 5.41
CA GLU A 45 2.37 -7.66 5.40
C GLU A 45 3.68 -7.47 6.20
N TYR A 46 4.38 -6.35 6.00
CA TYR A 46 5.71 -6.09 6.58
C TYR A 46 5.69 -5.07 7.74
N GLY A 47 4.62 -4.29 7.86
CA GLY A 47 4.51 -3.25 8.87
C GLY A 47 5.00 -1.88 8.41
N SER A 48 5.37 -1.03 9.37
CA SER A 48 5.74 0.38 9.13
C SER A 48 7.10 0.57 8.44
N VAL A 49 7.98 -0.43 8.53
CA VAL A 49 9.34 -0.41 7.97
C VAL A 49 9.45 -1.48 6.91
N LEU A 50 9.65 -1.05 5.65
CA LEU A 50 9.82 -1.96 4.53
C LEU A 50 11.29 -2.39 4.36
N PRO A 51 11.56 -3.66 4.02
CA PRO A 51 12.89 -4.12 3.64
C PRO A 51 13.53 -3.28 2.52
N THR A 52 14.84 -3.09 2.56
CA THR A 52 15.58 -2.28 1.56
C THR A 52 15.38 -2.80 0.13
N ALA A 53 15.31 -4.13 -0.05
CA ALA A 53 15.05 -4.75 -1.35
C ALA A 53 13.71 -4.28 -1.96
N ILE A 54 12.69 -4.02 -1.14
CA ILE A 54 11.39 -3.52 -1.63
C ILE A 54 11.48 -2.01 -1.91
N ARG A 55 12.06 -1.25 -0.98
CA ARG A 55 12.22 0.21 -1.10
C ARG A 55 13.00 0.61 -2.35
N PHE A 56 13.96 -0.21 -2.76
CA PHE A 56 14.75 0.00 -3.98
C PHE A 56 13.91 0.05 -5.27
N HIS A 57 12.77 -0.62 -5.30
CA HIS A 57 11.87 -0.69 -6.46
C HIS A 57 10.74 0.34 -6.42
N MET A 58 10.76 1.27 -5.46
CA MET A 58 9.76 2.31 -5.29
C MET A 58 10.33 3.65 -5.76
N CYS A 59 9.50 4.46 -6.42
CA CYS A 59 9.88 5.84 -6.72
C CYS A 59 9.74 6.74 -5.49
N ALA A 60 10.24 7.98 -5.57
CA ALA A 60 10.21 8.92 -4.46
C ALA A 60 8.78 9.28 -4.04
N GLU A 61 7.90 9.47 -5.01
CA GLU A 61 6.48 9.81 -4.83
C GLU A 61 5.71 8.67 -4.16
N GLU A 62 6.03 7.42 -4.50
CA GLU A 62 5.46 6.23 -3.86
C GLU A 62 5.91 6.09 -2.41
N MET A 63 7.16 6.40 -2.14
CA MET A 63 7.68 6.40 -0.78
C MET A 63 7.01 7.49 0.07
N GLU A 64 6.82 8.68 -0.51
CA GLU A 64 6.08 9.76 0.13
C GLU A 64 4.62 9.35 0.41
N TRP A 65 3.93 8.81 -0.59
CA TRP A 65 2.57 8.30 -0.44
C TRP A 65 2.48 7.23 0.66
N PHE A 66 3.42 6.27 0.70
CA PHE A 66 3.47 5.24 1.73
C PHE A 66 3.66 5.84 3.14
N ASN A 67 4.51 6.86 3.26
CA ASN A 67 4.74 7.57 4.52
C ASN A 67 3.49 8.36 4.98
N GLN A 68 2.74 8.94 4.06
CA GLN A 68 1.46 9.58 4.37
C GLN A 68 0.41 8.54 4.80
N TYR A 69 0.31 7.43 4.06
CA TYR A 69 -0.62 6.34 4.38
C TYR A 69 -0.38 5.75 5.77
N LYS A 70 0.88 5.41 6.10
CA LYS A 70 1.20 4.83 7.41
C LYS A 70 0.95 5.81 8.56
N LYS A 71 1.13 7.12 8.34
CA LYS A 71 0.81 8.17 9.31
C LYS A 71 -0.70 8.25 9.55
N SER A 72 -1.49 8.30 8.49
CA SER A 72 -2.96 8.30 8.59
C SER A 72 -3.49 7.05 9.27
N LEU A 73 -2.92 5.88 8.97
CA LEU A 73 -3.27 4.63 9.64
C LEU A 73 -2.94 4.66 11.14
N ALA A 74 -1.77 5.18 11.51
CA ALA A 74 -1.39 5.33 12.92
C ALA A 74 -2.32 6.31 13.66
N THR A 75 -2.73 7.42 13.02
CA THR A 75 -3.73 8.33 13.58
C THR A 75 -5.06 7.61 13.80
N TYR A 76 -5.50 6.81 12.82
CA TYR A 76 -6.72 6.02 12.95
C TYR A 76 -6.63 5.02 14.11
N MET A 77 -5.55 4.26 14.22
CA MET A 77 -5.30 3.31 15.32
C MET A 77 -5.35 3.96 16.70
N ARG A 78 -4.87 5.20 16.83
CA ARG A 78 -4.98 5.96 18.09
C ARG A 78 -6.40 6.46 18.39
N SER A 79 -7.22 6.67 17.35
CA SER A 79 -8.59 7.17 17.53
C SER A 79 -9.58 6.09 17.98
N ILE A 80 -9.19 4.81 17.86
CA ILE A 80 -10.00 3.64 18.25
C ILE A 80 -9.33 2.96 19.45
N GLY A 81 -10.09 2.31 20.33
CA GLY A 81 -9.51 1.58 21.47
C GLY A 81 -9.28 2.41 22.75
N GLY A 82 -9.88 3.59 22.87
CA GLY A 82 -9.79 4.41 24.09
C GLY A 82 -8.42 5.09 24.26
N GLU A 83 -7.97 5.26 25.51
CA GLU A 83 -6.74 5.99 25.85
C GLU A 83 -5.45 5.33 25.30
N GLU A 84 -5.43 4.00 25.13
CA GLU A 84 -4.22 3.28 24.68
C GLU A 84 -4.14 3.10 23.15
N GLY A 85 -5.22 3.36 22.42
CA GLY A 85 -5.32 3.02 21.01
C GLY A 85 -5.50 1.52 20.75
N LEU A 86 -5.82 1.15 19.51
CA LEU A 86 -5.89 -0.24 19.07
C LEU A 86 -5.08 -0.45 17.79
N ASP A 87 -4.05 -1.30 17.88
CA ASP A 87 -3.29 -1.73 16.70
C ASP A 87 -4.02 -2.85 15.96
N ILE A 88 -4.78 -2.47 14.94
CA ILE A 88 -5.52 -3.37 14.05
C ILE A 88 -4.64 -4.12 13.04
N THR A 89 -3.32 -3.89 13.02
CA THR A 89 -2.40 -4.67 12.17
C THR A 89 -1.91 -5.95 12.86
N GLN A 90 -2.28 -6.13 14.11
CA GLN A 90 -2.04 -7.34 14.92
C GLN A 90 -3.18 -8.35 14.72
N ASP A 91 -2.93 -9.62 15.06
CA ASP A 91 -3.98 -10.62 15.29
C ASP A 91 -4.95 -10.91 14.13
N MET A 92 -4.45 -10.86 12.88
CA MET A 92 -5.22 -11.17 11.67
C MET A 92 -5.67 -12.64 11.57
N LYS A 93 -5.25 -13.49 12.51
CA LYS A 93 -5.62 -14.91 12.60
C LYS A 93 -6.18 -15.18 14.00
N PRO A 94 -7.24 -16.00 14.12
CA PRO A 94 -7.78 -16.33 15.43
C PRO A 94 -6.72 -17.05 16.27
N PRO A 95 -6.59 -16.73 17.57
CA PRO A 95 -5.63 -17.36 18.45
C PRO A 95 -5.99 -18.85 18.64
N LYS A 96 -5.01 -19.74 18.44
CA LYS A 96 -5.18 -21.20 18.54
C LYS A 96 -4.87 -21.74 19.94
N SER A 97 -3.99 -21.08 20.68
CA SER A 97 -3.57 -21.42 22.04
C SER A 97 -2.94 -20.21 22.71
N LEU A 98 -3.01 -20.13 24.05
CA LEU A 98 -2.44 -19.02 24.83
C LEU A 98 -0.89 -19.01 24.79
N TYR A 99 -0.29 -20.19 24.59
CA TYR A 99 1.15 -20.38 24.44
C TYR A 99 1.44 -21.09 23.12
N ILE A 100 2.40 -20.58 22.36
CA ILE A 100 2.84 -21.15 21.08
C ILE A 100 4.34 -21.33 21.14
N GLN A 101 4.83 -22.55 20.88
CA GLN A 101 6.25 -22.82 20.74
C GLN A 101 6.67 -22.45 19.31
N VAL A 102 7.60 -21.50 19.16
CA VAL A 102 8.10 -21.07 17.86
C VAL A 102 9.56 -21.52 17.72
N SER A 103 9.84 -22.35 16.71
CA SER A 103 11.22 -22.68 16.33
C SER A 103 11.71 -21.63 15.33
N ALA A 104 12.64 -20.78 15.75
CA ALA A 104 13.17 -19.72 14.90
C ALA A 104 14.17 -20.30 13.89
N VAL A 105 13.91 -20.09 12.60
CA VAL A 105 14.86 -20.39 11.53
C VAL A 105 15.49 -19.07 11.10
N LEU A 106 16.67 -18.79 11.68
CA LEU A 106 17.62 -17.69 11.39
C LEU A 106 17.40 -16.26 11.97
N PHE A 107 18.46 -15.82 12.68
CA PHE A 107 18.97 -14.49 13.07
C PHE A 107 18.15 -13.54 13.97
N TYR A 108 18.88 -12.98 14.96
CA TYR A 108 18.52 -12.05 16.04
C TYR A 108 17.36 -11.06 15.81
N THR A 109 17.12 -10.63 14.56
CA THR A 109 16.02 -9.73 14.20
C THR A 109 14.63 -10.38 14.36
N PHE A 110 14.50 -11.70 14.15
CA PHE A 110 13.23 -12.40 14.33
C PHE A 110 12.87 -12.57 15.82
N CYS A 111 13.88 -12.72 16.69
CA CYS A 111 13.67 -12.71 18.15
C CYS A 111 13.11 -11.36 18.63
N PHE A 112 13.61 -10.24 18.10
CA PHE A 112 13.08 -8.91 18.44
C PHE A 112 11.65 -8.71 17.91
N TYR A 113 11.34 -9.24 16.73
CA TYR A 113 9.99 -9.18 16.18
C TYR A 113 9.01 -10.00 17.03
N ILE A 114 9.38 -11.21 17.46
CA ILE A 114 8.53 -11.99 18.38
C ILE A 114 8.37 -11.28 19.73
N PHE A 115 9.44 -10.75 20.33
CA PHE A 115 9.37 -10.07 21.62
C PHE A 115 8.60 -8.74 21.57
N HIS A 116 8.81 -7.91 20.56
CA HIS A 116 8.14 -6.61 20.43
C HIS A 116 6.65 -6.75 20.04
N PHE A 117 6.26 -7.83 19.35
CA PHE A 117 4.86 -8.12 19.00
C PHE A 117 4.13 -8.94 20.08
N ASN A 118 4.84 -9.66 20.96
CA ASN A 118 4.28 -10.48 22.04
C ASN A 118 4.63 -10.01 23.45
N LEU A 119 4.95 -8.72 23.69
CA LEU A 119 5.17 -8.22 25.06
C LEU A 119 3.89 -8.17 25.93
N LYS A 120 2.78 -8.78 25.49
CA LYS A 120 1.62 -9.16 26.31
C LYS A 120 1.61 -10.66 26.69
N CYS A 121 2.64 -11.44 26.37
CA CYS A 121 2.90 -12.71 27.05
C CYS A 121 3.57 -12.41 28.39
N PHE A 122 2.70 -12.14 29.36
CA PHE A 122 2.94 -12.06 30.80
C PHE A 122 4.13 -12.93 31.24
N VAL A 123 5.21 -12.28 31.69
CA VAL A 123 6.25 -12.90 32.49
C VAL A 123 5.60 -13.28 33.82
N ILE A 124 5.57 -14.57 34.14
CA ILE A 124 5.63 -15.03 35.54
C ILE A 124 7.10 -15.08 35.91
#